data_AF-A0A7Y9T378-F1
#
_entry.id   AF-A0A7Y9T378-F1
#
_cell.length_a   1.000
_cell.length_b   1.000
_cell.length_c   1.000
_cell.angle_alpha   90.00
_cell.angle_beta   90.00
_cell.angle_gamma   90.00
#
_symmetry.space_group_name_H-M   'P 1'
#
loop_
_entity.id
_entity.type
_entity.pdbx_description
1 polymer ?
#
loop_
_entity_poly.entity_id
_entity_poly.type
_entity_poly.pdbx_seq_one_letter_code
_entity_poly.pdbx_strand_id
1 'polypeptide(L)' 'MLGHYDAAHNTIVVSRVFDRPDTPRCAIEYLLYHEMLHLKHPVRVKAGRRCVHSREFQAEERLFPELEAAKAYLKRL' A
#
# COMPACT_ATOMS: atom_id res chain seq x y z
N MET A 1 -1.95 -10.02 5.90
CA MET A 1 -2.14 -9.13 4.72
C MET A 1 -3.07 -8.01 5.17
N LEU A 2 -2.62 -6.75 5.15
CA LEU A 2 -3.37 -5.62 5.71
C LEU A 2 -4.24 -4.94 4.63
N GLY A 3 -3.71 -4.80 3.42
CA GLY A 3 -4.44 -4.47 2.20
C GLY A 3 -3.83 -5.22 1.02
N HIS A 4 -4.57 -5.30 -0.08
CA HIS A 4 -4.02 -5.71 -1.36
C HIS A 4 -4.87 -5.25 -2.55
N TYR A 5 -4.20 -4.87 -3.63
CA TYR A 5 -4.78 -4.72 -4.95
C TYR A 5 -4.87 -6.08 -5.66
N ASP A 6 -6.08 -6.43 -6.10
CA ASP A 6 -6.37 -7.56 -6.98
C ASP A 6 -6.51 -7.08 -8.43
N ALA A 7 -5.49 -7.41 -9.23
CA ALA A 7 -5.43 -7.05 -10.64
C ALA A 7 -6.46 -7.77 -11.52
N ALA A 8 -6.94 -8.95 -11.12
CA ALA A 8 -7.94 -9.69 -11.90
C ALA A 8 -9.32 -9.02 -11.84
N HIS A 9 -9.62 -8.38 -10.71
CA HIS A 9 -10.92 -7.76 -10.45
C HIS A 9 -10.86 -6.23 -10.34
N ASN A 10 -9.70 -5.62 -10.60
CA ASN A 10 -9.44 -4.19 -10.44
C ASN A 10 -9.98 -3.64 -9.10
N THR A 11 -9.69 -4.36 -8.01
CA THR A 11 -10.30 -4.11 -6.70
C THR A 11 -9.22 -3.97 -5.63
N ILE A 12 -9.37 -2.98 -4.75
CA ILE A 12 -8.55 -2.85 -3.55
C ILE A 12 -9.31 -3.46 -2.37
N VAL A 13 -8.69 -4.41 -1.69
CA VAL A 13 -9.26 -5.07 -0.51
C VAL A 13 -8.52 -4.57 0.74
N VAL A 14 -9.27 -4.16 1.76
CA VAL A 14 -8.75 -3.71 3.05
C VAL A 14 -9.21 -4.66 4.15
N SER A 15 -8.31 -5.05 5.04
CA SER A 15 -8.61 -5.94 6.16
C SER A 15 -9.54 -5.28 7.19
N ARG A 16 -10.45 -6.05 7.79
CA ARG A 16 -11.36 -5.58 8.86
C ARG A 16 -10.64 -5.16 10.14
N VAL A 17 -9.35 -5.45 10.30
CA VAL A 17 -8.54 -4.97 11.43
C VAL A 17 -8.56 -3.43 11.55
N PHE A 18 -8.89 -2.76 10.45
CA PHE A 18 -9.00 -1.32 10.31
C PHE A 18 -10.39 -0.75 10.65
N ASP A 19 -11.40 -1.59 10.90
CA ASP A 19 -12.77 -1.15 11.22
C ASP A 19 -12.92 -0.65 12.66
N ARG A 20 -11.81 -0.56 13.41
CA ARG A 20 -11.82 -0.19 14.83
C ARG A 20 -11.92 1.34 14.97
N PRO A 21 -12.65 1.85 15.97
CA PRO A 21 -12.82 3.29 16.14
C PRO A 21 -11.51 4.03 16.49
N ASP A 22 -10.49 3.31 16.96
CA ASP A 22 -9.17 3.84 17.30
C ASP A 22 -8.15 3.75 16.15
N THR A 23 -8.57 3.26 14.98
CA THR A 23 -7.71 3.21 13.80
C THR A 23 -7.41 4.63 13.30
N PRO A 24 -6.12 5.06 13.27
CA PRO A 24 -5.75 6.37 12.75
C PRO A 24 -6.12 6.49 11.29
N ARG A 25 -6.73 7.62 10.93
CA ARG A 25 -7.13 7.92 9.55
C ARG A 25 -5.96 7.81 8.56
N CYS A 26 -4.79 8.32 8.94
CA CYS A 26 -3.59 8.27 8.10
C CYS A 26 -3.14 6.83 7.77
N ALA A 27 -3.46 5.84 8.60
CA ALA A 27 -3.15 4.44 8.31
C ALA A 27 -4.00 3.90 7.14
N ILE A 28 -5.29 4.28 7.09
CA ILE A 28 -6.19 3.91 5.99
C ILE A 28 -5.83 4.64 4.71
N GLU A 29 -5.58 5.95 4.82
CA GLU A 29 -5.19 6.77 3.68
C GLU A 29 -3.87 6.28 3.08
N TYR A 30 -2.88 5.95 3.91
CA TYR A 30 -1.63 5.36 3.44
C TYR A 30 -1.84 3.98 2.81
N LEU A 31 -2.65 3.11 3.42
CA LEU A 31 -2.92 1.78 2.88
C LEU A 31 -3.55 1.90 1.49
N LEU A 32 -4.60 2.70 1.34
CA LEU A 32 -5.25 2.94 0.05
C LEU A 32 -4.26 3.55 -0.95
N TYR A 33 -3.45 4.51 -0.53
CA TYR A 33 -2.42 5.12 -1.38
C TYR A 33 -1.41 4.09 -1.88
N HIS A 34 -0.91 3.21 -1.00
CA HIS A 34 0.02 2.13 -1.34
C HIS A 34 -0.60 1.16 -2.34
N GLU A 35 -1.84 0.73 -2.12
CA GLU A 35 -2.54 -0.15 -3.05
C GLU A 35 -2.79 0.54 -4.40
N MET A 36 -3.14 1.82 -4.41
CA MET A 36 -3.26 2.60 -5.65
C MET A 36 -1.94 2.73 -6.42
N LEU A 37 -0.80 2.81 -5.73
CA LEU A 37 0.50 2.78 -6.39
C LEU A 37 0.77 1.44 -7.09
N HIS A 38 0.17 0.33 -6.66
CA HIS A 38 0.24 -0.93 -7.40
C HIS A 38 -0.52 -0.90 -8.72
N LEU A 39 -1.61 -0.12 -8.82
CA LEU A 39 -2.28 0.13 -10.10
C LEU A 39 -1.39 0.97 -11.02
N LYS A 40 -0.78 2.03 -10.48
CA LYS A 40 0.04 2.98 -11.25
C LYS A 40 1.38 2.37 -11.71
N HIS A 41 2.01 1.55 -10.88
CA HIS A 41 3.30 0.92 -11.15
C HIS A 41 3.14 -0.60 -11.22
N PRO A 42 2.66 -1.14 -12.36
CA PRO A 42 2.46 -2.58 -12.50
C PRO A 42 3.78 -3.35 -12.34
N VAL A 43 3.67 -4.58 -11.81
CA VAL A 43 4.80 -5.46 -11.53
C VAL A 43 5.63 -5.69 -12.79
N ARG A 44 6.92 -5.34 -12.76
CA ARG A 44 7.85 -5.57 -13.87
C ARG A 44 8.66 -6.84 -13.63
N VAL A 45 8.89 -7.63 -14.68
CA VAL A 45 9.81 -8.78 -14.63
C VAL A 45 11.14 -8.35 -15.25
N LYS A 46 12.24 -8.41 -14.47
CA LYS A 46 13.59 -8.12 -14.96
C LYS A 46 14.51 -9.29 -14.62
N ALA A 47 15.13 -9.90 -15.64
CA ALA A 47 16.02 -11.06 -15.51
C ALA A 47 15.39 -12.21 -14.67
N GLY A 48 14.13 -12.53 -14.93
CA GLY A 48 13.38 -13.58 -14.21
C GLY A 48 12.91 -13.20 -12.80
N ARG A 49 13.24 -12.01 -12.29
CA ARG A 49 12.78 -11.53 -10.97
C ARG A 49 11.62 -10.56 -11.10
N ARG A 50 10.56 -10.76 -10.31
CA ARG A 50 9.43 -9.84 -10.18
C ARG A 50 9.84 -8.65 -9.30
N CYS A 51 9.64 -7.44 -9.81
CA CYS A 51 9.84 -6.19 -9.09
C CYS A 51 8.48 -5.54 -8.87
N VAL A 52 7.96 -5.68 -7.65
CA VAL A 52 6.65 -5.16 -7.24
C VAL A 52 6.76 -3.69 -6.82
N HIS A 53 7.71 -3.36 -5.93
CA HIS A 53 8.00 -1.99 -5.52
C HIS A 53 9.24 -1.47 -6.26
N SER A 54 9.02 -0.98 -7.49
CA SER A 54 10.08 -0.38 -8.31
C SER A 54 10.64 0.90 -7.67
N ARG A 55 11.73 1.45 -8.24
CA ARG A 55 12.27 2.74 -7.79
C ARG A 55 11.26 3.88 -7.94
N GLU A 56 10.48 3.88 -9.02
CA GLU A 56 9.41 4.85 -9.26
C GLU A 56 8.32 4.72 -8.19
N PHE A 57 7.87 3.48 -7.91
CA PHE A 57 6.91 3.22 -6.83
C PHE A 57 7.41 3.77 -5.49
N GLN A 58 8.66 3.47 -5.11
CA GLN A 58 9.23 3.91 -3.84
C GLN A 58 9.40 5.43 -3.77
N ALA A 59 9.68 6.09 -4.90
CA ALA A 59 9.78 7.54 -4.95
C ALA A 59 8.42 8.19 -4.70
N GLU A 60 7.35 7.66 -5.29
CA GLU A 60 6.00 8.16 -5.04
C GLU A 60 5.49 7.79 -3.66
N GLU A 61 5.79 6.59 -3.16
CA GLU A 61 5.41 6.19 -1.80
C GLU A 61 5.91 7.21 -0.75
N ARG A 62 7.12 7.74 -0.94
CA ARG A 62 7.74 8.76 -0.07
C ARG A 62 7.05 10.12 -0.09
N LEU A 63 6.17 10.39 -1.07
CA LEU A 63 5.42 11.64 -1.15
C LEU A 63 4.20 11.66 -0.21
N PHE A 64 3.84 10.53 0.40
CA PHE A 64 2.72 10.50 1.34
C PHE A 64 3.06 11.31 2.62
N PRO A 65 2.29 12.34 2.98
CA PRO A 65 2.65 13.28 4.04
C PRO A 65 2.89 12.66 5.43
N GLU A 66 2.14 11.61 5.77
CA GLU A 66 2.17 10.97 7.09
C GLU A 66 2.78 9.56 7.06
N LEU A 67 3.73 9.33 6.12
CA LEU A 67 4.24 7.99 5.82
C LEU A 67 4.80 7.27 7.03
N GLU A 68 5.61 7.96 7.83
CA GLU A 68 6.26 7.35 9.00
C GLU A 68 5.24 7.01 10.09
N ALA A 69 4.27 7.89 10.34
CA ALA A 69 3.20 7.65 11.32
C ALA A 69 2.32 6.46 10.90
N ALA A 70 1.92 6.42 9.62
CA ALA A 70 1.15 5.32 9.07
C ALA A 70 1.93 3.99 9.13
N LYS A 71 3.20 3.98 8.70
CA LYS A 71 4.07 2.78 8.78
C LYS A 71 4.29 2.31 10.22
N ALA A 72 4.45 3.23 11.17
CA ALA A 72 4.56 2.88 12.59
C ALA A 72 3.28 2.20 13.11
N TYR A 73 2.09 2.71 12.72
CA TYR A 73 0.82 2.06 13.03
C TYR A 73 0.69 0.67 12.39
N LEU A 74 1.05 0.53 11.11
CA LEU A 74 0.92 -0.77 10.43
C LEU A 74 1.86 -1.84 11.00
N LYS A 75 3.03 -1.44 11.50
CA LYS A 75 3.99 -2.37 12.15
C LYS A 75 3.52 -2.92 13.49
N ARG A 76 2.55 -2.26 14.15
CA ARG A 76 2.01 -2.69 15.45
C ARG A 76 0.74 -3.53 15.36
N LEU A 77 0.23 -3.74 14.14
CA LEU A 77 -0.92 -4.60 13.85
C LEU A 77 -0.46 -6.03 13.54
#